data_AF-A0A352JV88-F1
#
_entry.id   AF-A0A352JV88-F1
#
_cell.length_a   1.000
_cell.length_b   1.000
_cell.length_c   1.000
_cell.angle_alpha   90.00
_cell.angle_beta   90.00
_cell.angle_gamma   90.00
#
_symmetry.space_group_name_H-M   'P 1'
#
loop_
_entity.id
_entity.type
_entity.pdbx_description
1 polymer ?
#
loop_
_entity_poly.entity_id
_entity_poly.type
_entity_poly.pdbx_seq_one_letter_code
_entity_poly.pdbx_strand_id
1 'polypeptide(L)'
;MDYLRKLTLASIGAIELTREKAEEMLDELVKRGEMTNDERAEAVKNFVNKSIDSTEKMKKRTEEMFENLSGKFTSKFNEQVTQLSNRIEQLNARLAELERKVSKQV
;
A
#
# COMPACT_ATOMS: atom_id res chain seq x y z
N MET A 1 -2.36 1.97 -13.51
CA MET A 1 -3.73 1.53 -13.17
C MET A 1 -3.91 0.01 -13.29
N ASP A 2 -3.33 -0.66 -14.28
CA ASP A 2 -3.48 -2.12 -14.45
C ASP A 2 -2.95 -2.98 -13.29
N TYR A 3 -1.83 -2.61 -12.66
CA TYR A 3 -1.29 -3.37 -11.54
C TYR A 3 -2.23 -3.41 -10.33
N LEU A 4 -2.92 -2.29 -10.04
CA LEU A 4 -3.88 -2.23 -8.95
C LEU A 4 -5.08 -3.14 -9.24
N ARG A 5 -5.59 -3.12 -10.47
CA ARG A 5 -6.69 -4.00 -10.91
C ARG A 5 -6.30 -5.47 -10.84
N LYS A 6 -5.08 -5.82 -11.26
CA LYS A 6 -4.52 -7.17 -11.15
C LYS A 6 -4.36 -7.61 -9.70
N LEU A 7 -3.88 -6.74 -8.82
CA LEU A 7 -3.75 -7.01 -7.38
C LEU A 7 -5.12 -7.25 -6.73
N THR A 8 -6.14 -6.46 -7.06
CA THR A 8 -7.51 -6.67 -6.56
C THR A 8 -8.09 -7.99 -7.04
N LEU A 9 -7.93 -8.33 -8.33
CA LEU A 9 -8.39 -9.62 -8.86
C LEU A 9 -7.65 -10.81 -8.24
N ALA A 10 -6.34 -10.70 -8.05
CA ALA A 10 -5.53 -11.72 -7.40
C ALA A 10 -5.92 -11.92 -5.93
N SER A 11 -6.25 -10.84 -5.21
CA SER A 11 -6.69 -10.94 -3.82
C SER A 11 -8.08 -11.57 -3.69
N ILE A 12 -9.02 -11.23 -4.58
CA ILE A 12 -10.32 -11.92 -4.65
C ILE A 12 -10.11 -13.42 -4.97
N GLY A 13 -9.27 -13.75 -5.95
CA GLY A 13 -8.96 -15.14 -6.30
C GLY A 13 -8.31 -15.93 -5.16
N ALA A 14 -7.41 -15.30 -4.39
CA ALA A 14 -6.78 -15.94 -3.23
C ALA A 14 -7.78 -16.22 -2.10
N ILE A 15 -8.74 -15.31 -1.88
CA ILE A 15 -9.82 -15.51 -0.89
C ILE A 15 -10.72 -16.67 -1.32
N GLU A 16 -11.08 -16.76 -2.60
CA GLU A 16 -11.93 -17.84 -3.11
C GLU A 16 -11.28 -19.22 -2.91
N LEU A 17 -10.00 -19.36 -3.27
CA LEU A 17 -9.24 -20.61 -3.05
C LEU A 17 -9.14 -20.97 -1.55
N THR A 18 -8.95 -19.97 -0.70
CA THR A 18 -8.90 -20.18 0.76
C THR A 18 -10.26 -20.61 1.29
N ARG A 19 -11.36 -20.02 0.77
CA ARG A 19 -12.72 -20.39 1.11
C ARG A 19 -13.02 -21.83 0.71
N GLU A 20 -12.74 -22.23 -0.53
CA GLU A 20 -12.92 -23.61 -0.98
C GLU A 20 -12.20 -24.60 -0.04
N LYS A 21 -10.94 -24.29 0.32
CA LYS A 21 -10.19 -25.15 1.23
C LYS A 21 -10.79 -25.19 2.64
N ALA A 22 -11.28 -24.07 3.15
CA ALA A 22 -11.94 -24.01 4.45
C ALA A 22 -13.27 -24.78 4.44
N GLU A 23 -14.06 -24.66 3.37
CA GLU A 23 -15.31 -25.39 3.20
C GLU A 23 -15.08 -26.90 3.11
N GLU A 24 -14.06 -27.36 2.37
CA GLU A 24 -13.64 -28.77 2.35
C GLU A 24 -13.30 -29.30 3.76
N MET A 25 -12.53 -28.54 4.54
CA MET A 25 -12.17 -28.96 5.90
C MET A 25 -13.39 -29.08 6.81
N LEU A 26 -14.35 -28.15 6.68
CA LEU A 26 -15.60 -28.22 7.43
C LEU A 26 -16.47 -29.39 6.96
N ASP A 27 -16.51 -29.68 5.66
CA ASP A 27 -17.22 -30.83 5.10
C ASP A 27 -16.68 -32.16 5.61
N GLU A 28 -15.36 -32.27 5.80
CA GLU A 28 -14.78 -33.46 6.43
C GLU A 28 -15.22 -33.64 7.89
N LEU A 29 -15.34 -32.55 8.66
CA LEU A 29 -15.83 -32.61 10.04
C LEU A 29 -17.28 -33.08 10.09
N VAL A 30 -18.11 -32.63 9.14
CA VAL A 30 -19.49 -33.12 8.99
C VAL A 30 -19.52 -34.61 8.64
N LYS A 31 -18.69 -35.05 7.70
CA LYS A 31 -18.59 -36.48 7.31
C LYS A 31 -18.12 -37.36 8.47
N ARG A 32 -17.23 -36.85 9.32
CA ARG A 32 -16.77 -37.54 10.54
C ARG A 32 -17.83 -37.58 11.65
N GLY A 33 -18.95 -36.86 11.50
CA GLY A 33 -19.98 -36.72 12.51
C GLY A 33 -19.58 -35.81 13.67
N GLU A 34 -18.49 -35.05 13.52
CA GLU A 34 -17.96 -34.11 14.51
C GLU A 34 -18.60 -32.71 14.40
N MET A 35 -19.38 -32.48 13.35
CA MET A 35 -20.07 -31.22 13.07
C MET A 35 -21.38 -31.49 12.34
N THR A 36 -22.41 -30.69 12.61
CA THR A 36 -23.68 -30.73 11.87
C THR A 36 -23.64 -29.82 10.63
N ASN A 37 -24.54 -30.06 9.67
CA ASN A 37 -24.68 -29.19 8.50
C ASN A 37 -25.04 -27.74 8.88
N ASP A 38 -25.82 -27.56 9.95
CA ASP A 38 -26.21 -26.23 10.44
C ASP A 38 -25.01 -25.50 11.05
N GLU A 39 -24.21 -26.18 11.87
CA GLU A 39 -22.98 -25.61 12.44
C GLU A 39 -21.96 -25.24 11.35
N ARG A 40 -21.84 -26.05 10.29
CA ARG A 40 -21.02 -25.71 9.12
C ARG A 40 -21.50 -24.42 8.47
N ALA A 41 -22.80 -24.30 8.18
CA ALA A 41 -23.36 -23.12 7.53
C ALA A 41 -23.13 -21.86 8.38
N GLU A 42 -23.27 -21.98 9.70
CA GLU A 42 -22.98 -20.91 10.64
C GLU A 42 -21.48 -20.56 10.68
N ALA A 43 -20.59 -21.55 10.69
CA ALA A 43 -19.14 -21.35 10.67
C ALA A 43 -18.67 -20.59 9.41
N VAL A 44 -19.16 -20.98 8.23
CA VAL A 44 -18.86 -20.29 6.97
C VAL A 44 -19.38 -18.84 7.03
N LYS A 45 -20.63 -18.64 7.45
CA LYS A 45 -21.23 -17.30 7.57
C LYS A 45 -20.44 -16.41 8.53
N ASN A 46 -20.05 -16.93 9.69
CA ASN A 46 -19.27 -16.21 10.70
C ASN A 46 -17.87 -15.88 10.19
N PHE A 47 -17.22 -16.79 9.46
CA PHE A 47 -15.93 -16.54 8.83
C PHE A 47 -16.00 -15.41 7.81
N VAL A 48 -17.00 -15.41 6.94
CA VAL A 48 -17.20 -14.36 5.93
C VAL A 48 -17.44 -13.00 6.59
N ASN A 49 -18.34 -12.93 7.56
CA ASN A 49 -18.66 -11.68 8.25
C ASN A 49 -17.44 -11.11 8.99
N LYS A 50 -16.71 -11.94 9.75
CA LYS A 50 -15.47 -11.50 10.42
C LYS A 50 -14.40 -11.05 9.43
N SER A 51 -14.29 -11.72 8.29
CA SER A 51 -13.29 -11.38 7.27
C SER A 51 -13.57 -10.01 6.65
N ILE A 52 -14.84 -9.69 6.36
CA ILE A 52 -15.24 -8.38 5.85
C ILE A 52 -14.91 -7.28 6.86
N ASP A 53 -15.33 -7.44 8.12
CA ASP A 53 -15.07 -6.48 9.20
C ASP A 53 -13.57 -6.25 9.43
N SER A 54 -12.79 -7.33 9.44
CA SER A 54 -11.34 -7.26 9.66
C SER A 54 -10.64 -6.57 8.49
N THR A 55 -11.07 -6.87 7.26
CA THR A 55 -10.52 -6.25 6.04
C THR A 55 -10.79 -4.75 6.01
N GLU A 56 -11.99 -4.30 6.41
CA GLU A 56 -12.31 -2.88 6.44
C GLU A 56 -11.47 -2.10 7.47
N LYS A 57 -11.28 -2.66 8.67
CA LYS A 57 -10.38 -2.08 9.69
C LYS A 57 -8.93 -2.03 9.21
N MET A 58 -8.47 -3.08 8.54
CA MET A 58 -7.12 -3.13 7.98
C MET A 58 -6.94 -2.11 6.86
N LYS A 59 -7.95 -1.93 6.00
CA LYS A 59 -7.94 -0.91 4.95
C LYS A 59 -7.77 0.49 5.52
N LYS A 60 -8.58 0.86 6.53
CA LYS A 60 -8.45 2.17 7.21
C LYS A 60 -7.06 2.40 7.79
N ARG A 61 -6.50 1.42 8.52
CA ARG A 61 -5.12 1.52 9.05
C ARG A 61 -4.08 1.66 7.95
N THR A 62 -4.27 0.96 6.83
CA THR A 62 -3.34 1.04 5.70
C THR A 62 -3.41 2.42 5.02
N GLU A 63 -4.61 2.97 4.86
CA GLU A 63 -4.82 4.32 4.34
C GLU A 63 -4.15 5.36 5.24
N GLU A 64 -4.37 5.30 6.56
CA GLU A 64 -3.72 6.18 7.55
C GLU A 64 -2.18 6.07 7.51
N MET A 65 -1.64 4.85 7.40
CA MET A 65 -0.19 4.65 7.27
C MET A 65 0.34 5.25 5.96
N PHE A 66 -0.37 5.06 4.86
CA PHE A 66 0.04 5.57 3.55
C PHE A 66 0.00 7.10 3.50
N GLU A 67 -1.04 7.73 4.06
CA GLU A 67 -1.13 9.18 4.20
C GLU A 67 0.06 9.73 5.00
N ASN A 68 0.35 9.14 6.17
CA ASN A 68 1.47 9.54 7.01
C ASN A 68 2.84 9.37 6.33
N LEU A 69 3.04 8.27 5.59
CA LEU A 69 4.27 8.02 4.84
C LEU A 69 4.42 8.97 3.65
N SER A 70 3.34 9.21 2.90
CA SER A 70 3.34 10.13 1.75
C SER A 70 3.62 11.56 2.18
N GLY A 71 3.07 12.02 3.31
CA GLY A 71 3.34 13.35 3.86
C GLY A 71 4.81 13.53 4.23
N LYS A 72 5.40 12.55 4.94
CA LYS A 72 6.82 12.57 5.30
C LYS A 72 7.74 12.49 4.08
N PHE A 73 7.39 11.68 3.10
CA PHE A 73 8.16 11.54 1.87
C PHE A 73 8.14 12.82 1.04
N THR A 74 6.95 13.39 0.83
CA THR A 74 6.77 14.63 0.07
C THR A 74 7.51 15.80 0.72
N SER A 75 7.46 15.92 2.05
CA SER A 75 8.19 16.94 2.79
C SER A 75 9.71 16.82 2.60
N LYS A 76 10.27 15.62 2.81
CA LYS A 76 11.71 15.36 2.61
C LYS A 76 12.16 15.56 1.16
N PHE A 77 11.31 15.22 0.20
CA PHE A 77 11.60 15.43 -1.21
C PHE A 77 11.65 16.92 -1.55
N ASN A 78 10.65 17.68 -1.09
CA ASN A 78 10.59 19.13 -1.31
C ASN A 78 11.76 19.86 -0.65
N GLU A 79 12.19 19.44 0.54
CA GLU A 79 13.39 19.98 1.20
C GLU A 79 14.64 19.76 0.36
N GLN A 80 14.85 18.54 -0.15
CA GLN A 80 15.99 18.23 -1.01
C GLN A 80 15.95 19.00 -2.34
N VAL A 81 14.78 19.13 -2.97
CA VAL A 81 14.60 19.94 -4.18
C VAL A 81 14.96 21.39 -3.90
N THR A 82 14.49 21.96 -2.78
CA THR A 82 14.80 23.34 -2.39
C THR A 82 16.30 23.54 -2.17
N GLN A 83 16.96 22.61 -1.47
CA GLN A 83 18.40 22.68 -1.25
C GLN A 83 19.20 22.61 -2.56
N LEU A 84 18.77 21.77 -3.51
CA LEU A 84 19.41 21.69 -4.83
C LEU A 84 19.20 22.98 -5.63
N SER A 85 17.99 23.53 -5.65
CA SER A 85 17.71 24.82 -6.31
C SER A 85 18.59 25.94 -5.77
N ASN A 86 18.72 26.06 -4.44
CA ASN A 86 19.59 27.06 -3.83
C ASN A 86 21.07 26.89 -4.21
N ARG A 87 21.55 25.64 -4.29
CA ARG A 87 22.93 25.36 -4.74
C ARG A 87 23.14 25.76 -6.19
N ILE A 88 22.16 25.49 -7.06
CA ILE A 88 22.21 25.90 -8.48
C ILE A 88 22.27 27.42 -8.59
N GLU A 89 21.44 28.15 -7.84
CA GLU A 89 21.48 29.62 -7.82
C GLU A 89 22.83 30.17 -7.35
N GLN A 90 23.40 29.61 -6.28
CA GLN A 90 24.72 30.00 -5.78
C GLN A 90 25.82 29.74 -6.81
N LEU A 91 25.78 28.60 -7.50
CA LEU A 91 26.73 28.28 -8.56
C LEU A 91 26.59 29.25 -9.73
N ASN A 92 25.37 29.56 -10.16
CA ASN A 92 25.12 30.53 -11.23
C ASN A 92 25.62 31.93 -10.87
N ALA A 93 25.41 32.38 -9.63
CA ALA A 93 25.91 33.67 -9.15
C ALA A 93 27.44 33.74 -9.18
N ARG A 94 28.11 32.65 -8.73
CA ARG A 94 29.58 32.55 -8.79
C ARG A 94 30.09 32.51 -10.22
N LEU A 95 29.39 31.81 -11.12
CA LEU A 95 29.73 31.75 -12.54
C LEU A 95 29.68 33.16 -13.16
N ALA A 96 28.60 33.90 -12.92
CA ALA A 96 28.44 35.28 -13.39
C ALA A 96 29.51 36.23 -12.81
N GLU A 97 29.91 36.05 -11.55
CA GLU A 97 30.99 36.82 -10.94
C GLU A 97 32.35 36.50 -11.59
N LEU A 98 32.63 35.23 -11.86
CA LEU A 98 33.83 34.79 -12.55
C LEU A 98 33.89 35.31 -13.98
N GLU A 99 32.79 35.22 -14.74
CA GLU A 99 32.67 35.79 -16.08
C GLU A 99 32.94 37.30 -16.09
N ARG A 100 32.43 38.04 -15.10
CA ARG A 100 32.72 39.47 -14.91
C ARG A 100 34.18 39.76 -14.56
N LYS A 101 34.86 38.88 -13.84
CA LYS A 101 36.29 39.03 -13.50
C LYS A 101 37.17 38.75 -14.72
N VAL A 102 36.84 37.72 -15.49
CA VAL A 102 37.56 37.36 -16.73
C VAL A 102 37.43 38.48 -17.77
N SER A 103 36.23 39.02 -17.97
CA SER A 103 35.98 40.13 -18.91
C SER A 103 36.60 41.48 -18.51
N LYS A 104 37.10 41.62 -17.27
CA LYS A 104 37.84 42.81 -16.82
C LYS A 104 39.36 42.67 -16.93
N GLN A 105 39.87 41.46 -17.16
CA GLN A 105 41.31 41.18 -17.29
C GLN A 105 41.78 41.11 -18.76
N VAL A 106 40.84 41.08 -19.71
CA VAL A 106 41.07 41.22 -21.16
C VAL A 106 40.77 42.65 -21.56
#